data_AF-A0A1T4XUR5-F1
#
_entry.id   AF-A0A1T4XUR5-F1
#
_cell.length_a   1.000
_cell.length_b   1.000
_cell.length_c   1.000
_cell.angle_alpha   90.00
_cell.angle_beta   90.00
_cell.angle_gamma   90.00
#
_symmetry.space_group_name_H-M   'P 1'
#
loop_
_entity.id
_entity.type
_entity.pdbx_description
1 polymer ?
#
loop_
_entity_poly.entity_id
_entity_poly.type
_entity_poly.pdbx_seq_one_letter_code
_entity_poly.pdbx_strand_id
1 'polypeptide(L)'
;MAQIQSLMRAVINFYNFNNRNAPVVITRVKEHDSERMCMDRLERAIFDSCDEECKATPSRYAIWGEDVRSISISAKEAMKNGNIEQAEKLMNQVINSMGAFIDAQLILSNLPGNISFVKSKDIIKSYIARLQENSEVSDSEKDYLIDSMKEIMNSIE
;
A
#
# COMPACT_ATOMS: atom_id res chain seq x y z
N MET A 1 4.42 13.58 24.92
CA MET A 1 5.47 13.04 24.02
C MET A 1 6.20 11.82 24.58
N ALA A 2 6.82 11.88 25.77
CA ALA A 2 7.57 10.74 26.32
C ALA A 2 6.76 9.45 26.49
N GLN A 3 5.51 9.53 26.97
CA GLN A 3 4.63 8.36 27.11
C GLN A 3 4.29 7.71 25.77
N ILE A 4 3.97 8.51 24.74
CA ILE A 4 3.68 8.01 23.38
C ILE A 4 4.90 7.31 22.80
N GLN A 5 6.10 7.88 22.96
CA GLN A 5 7.34 7.25 22.51
C GLN A 5 7.59 5.91 23.24
N SER A 6 7.33 5.83 24.55
CA SER A 6 7.41 4.57 25.29
C SER A 6 6.41 3.53 24.79
N LEU A 7 5.18 3.93 24.48
CA LEU A 7 4.17 3.04 23.88
C LEU A 7 4.63 2.53 22.51
N MET A 8 5.12 3.40 21.64
CA MET A 8 5.64 3.00 20.32
C MET A 8 6.83 2.04 20.45
N ARG A 9 7.75 2.29 21.38
CA ARG A 9 8.87 1.39 21.67
C ARG A 9 8.40 0.02 22.14
N ALA A 10 7.38 -0.04 22.99
CA ALA A 10 6.81 -1.30 23.44
C ALA A 10 6.22 -2.12 22.27
N VAL A 11 5.51 -1.46 21.35
CA VAL A 11 4.98 -2.10 20.13
C VAL A 11 6.10 -2.68 19.27
N ILE A 12 7.13 -1.89 18.96
CA ILE A 12 8.26 -2.32 18.13
C ILE A 12 9.04 -3.46 18.79
N ASN A 13 9.32 -3.35 20.09
CA ASN A 13 10.01 -4.39 20.83
C ASN A 13 9.22 -5.70 20.81
N PHE A 14 7.90 -5.66 21.04
CA PHE A 14 7.07 -6.86 20.99
C PHE A 14 7.20 -7.60 19.65
N TYR A 15 7.06 -6.91 18.52
CA TYR A 15 7.17 -7.55 17.20
C TYR A 15 8.61 -8.00 16.86
N ASN A 16 9.64 -7.29 17.34
CA ASN A 16 11.04 -7.69 17.15
C ASN A 16 11.44 -8.94 17.93
N PHE A 17 10.92 -9.08 19.16
CA PHE A 17 11.20 -10.23 20.04
C PHE A 17 10.25 -11.40 19.84
N ASN A 18 9.14 -11.21 19.12
CA ASN A 18 8.24 -12.31 18.81
C ASN A 18 8.93 -13.39 17.96
N ASN A 19 8.54 -14.64 18.20
CA ASN A 19 9.05 -15.80 17.48
C ASN A 19 8.86 -15.65 15.96
N ARG A 20 9.96 -15.67 15.20
CA ARG A 20 9.96 -15.55 13.74
C ARG A 20 9.26 -16.71 13.02
N ASN A 21 9.01 -17.82 13.72
CA ASN A 21 8.37 -19.02 13.15
C ASN A 21 6.84 -18.89 13.05
N ALA A 22 6.23 -17.98 13.81
CA ALA A 22 4.78 -17.79 13.83
C ALA A 22 4.42 -16.29 13.82
N PRO A 23 3.65 -15.81 12.82
CA PRO A 23 3.20 -14.42 12.81
C PRO A 23 2.24 -14.18 13.98
N VAL A 24 2.35 -13.01 14.61
CA VAL A 24 1.37 -12.60 15.62
C VAL A 24 0.06 -12.23 14.92
N VAL A 25 -1.03 -12.90 15.30
CA VAL A 25 -2.38 -12.54 14.89
C VAL A 25 -3.14 -12.10 16.13
N ILE A 26 -3.26 -10.78 16.31
CA ILE A 26 -4.16 -10.20 17.32
C ILE A 26 -5.47 -9.89 16.62
N THR A 27 -6.56 -10.52 17.07
CA THR A 27 -7.90 -10.25 16.56
C THR A 27 -8.25 -8.79 16.82
N ARG A 28 -8.55 -8.06 15.75
CA ARG A 28 -9.09 -6.70 15.78
C ARG A 28 -10.46 -6.73 15.12
N VAL A 29 -11.34 -5.79 15.48
CA VAL A 29 -12.64 -5.64 14.80
C VAL A 29 -12.36 -5.41 13.31
N LYS A 30 -12.87 -6.30 12.46
CA LYS A 30 -12.78 -6.16 11.01
C LYS A 30 -14.14 -5.75 10.47
N GLU A 31 -14.15 -4.79 9.55
CA GLU A 31 -15.25 -4.64 8.62
C GLU A 31 -15.22 -5.82 7.62
N HIS A 32 -16.38 -6.22 7.10
CA HIS A 32 -16.49 -7.37 6.18
C HIS A 32 -15.67 -7.19 4.88
N ASP A 33 -15.28 -8.31 4.26
CA ASP A 33 -14.63 -8.45 2.94
C ASP A 33 -13.27 -7.72 2.72
N SER A 34 -12.29 -7.98 3.61
CA SER A 34 -10.95 -7.35 3.58
C SER A 34 -10.12 -7.58 2.31
N GLU A 35 -10.30 -8.71 1.64
CA GLU A 35 -9.44 -9.05 0.49
C GLU A 35 -9.80 -8.20 -0.73
N ARG A 36 -11.09 -7.90 -0.96
CA ARG A 36 -11.51 -7.08 -2.11
C ARG A 36 -11.33 -5.59 -1.88
N MET A 37 -11.43 -5.15 -0.63
CA MET A 37 -11.41 -3.73 -0.26
C MET A 37 -10.00 -3.16 -0.01
N CYS A 38 -8.95 -3.96 -0.14
CA CYS A 38 -7.59 -3.55 0.22
C CYS A 38 -7.14 -2.29 -0.55
N MET A 39 -7.35 -2.25 -1.87
CA MET A 39 -6.99 -1.07 -2.67
C MET A 39 -7.92 0.12 -2.41
N ASP A 40 -9.23 -0.10 -2.28
CA ASP A 40 -10.19 0.97 -1.98
C ASP A 40 -9.92 1.65 -0.62
N ARG A 41 -9.53 0.86 0.38
CA ARG A 41 -9.17 1.37 1.71
C ARG A 41 -7.82 2.06 1.71
N LEU A 42 -6.88 1.61 0.88
CA LEU A 42 -5.62 2.31 0.66
C LEU A 42 -5.87 3.67 0.01
N GLU A 43 -6.64 3.70 -1.08
CA GLU A 43 -7.02 4.92 -1.78
C GLU A 43 -7.63 5.92 -0.80
N ARG A 44 -8.65 5.48 -0.05
CA ARG A 44 -9.27 6.32 0.98
C ARG A 44 -8.25 6.87 1.99
N ALA A 45 -7.33 6.05 2.47
CA ALA A 45 -6.30 6.49 3.43
C ALA A 45 -5.33 7.51 2.80
N ILE A 46 -4.97 7.35 1.52
CA ILE A 46 -4.12 8.27 0.77
C ILE A 46 -4.84 9.62 0.58
N PHE A 47 -6.08 9.61 0.12
CA PHE A 47 -6.84 10.86 -0.08
C PHE A 47 -7.15 11.56 1.24
N ASP A 48 -7.41 10.82 2.33
CA ASP A 48 -7.50 11.39 3.67
C ASP A 48 -6.16 12.03 4.12
N SER A 49 -5.02 11.58 3.60
CA SER A 49 -3.71 12.21 3.86
C SER A 49 -3.46 13.49 3.08
N CYS A 50 -4.23 13.74 2.02
CA CYS A 50 -4.22 15.00 1.29
C CYS A 50 -5.00 16.11 2.01
N ASP A 51 -5.80 15.76 3.04
CA ASP A 51 -6.55 16.68 3.89
C ASP A 51 -5.84 16.87 5.23
N GLU A 52 -5.22 18.04 5.44
CA GLU A 52 -4.48 18.37 6.67
C GLU A 52 -5.35 18.34 7.95
N GLU A 53 -6.66 18.50 7.82
CA GLU A 53 -7.61 18.49 8.93
C GLU A 53 -8.16 17.08 9.23
N CYS A 54 -7.85 16.08 8.40
CA CYS A 54 -8.38 14.74 8.56
C CYS A 54 -7.75 14.01 9.75
N LYS A 55 -8.53 13.88 10.83
CA LYS A 55 -8.11 13.18 12.06
C LYS A 55 -8.10 11.65 11.92
N ALA A 56 -8.72 11.10 10.87
CA ALA A 56 -8.89 9.67 10.71
C ALA A 56 -7.69 8.98 10.05
N THR A 57 -6.75 9.71 9.47
CA THR A 57 -5.67 9.21 8.62
C THR A 57 -4.91 8.02 9.21
N PRO A 58 -4.40 8.06 10.47
CA PRO A 58 -3.68 6.91 11.04
C PRO A 58 -4.57 5.67 11.22
N SER A 59 -5.85 5.86 11.55
CA SER A 59 -6.78 4.75 11.73
C SER A 59 -7.13 4.08 10.39
N ARG A 60 -7.20 4.85 9.30
CA ARG A 60 -7.45 4.33 7.95
C ARG A 60 -6.28 3.51 7.43
N TYR A 61 -5.05 3.99 7.63
CA TYR A 61 -3.86 3.17 7.35
C TYR A 61 -3.78 1.92 8.23
N ALA A 62 -4.22 1.98 9.48
CA ALA A 62 -4.27 0.79 10.34
C ALA A 62 -5.28 -0.26 9.83
N ILE A 63 -6.42 0.17 9.29
CA ILE A 63 -7.41 -0.71 8.65
C ILE A 63 -6.82 -1.33 7.38
N TRP A 64 -6.26 -0.52 6.48
CA TRP A 64 -5.61 -1.02 5.26
C TRP A 64 -4.45 -2.00 5.59
N GLY A 65 -3.60 -1.67 6.56
CA GLY A 65 -2.50 -2.54 6.97
C GLY A 65 -2.97 -3.88 7.55
N GLU A 66 -4.17 -3.92 8.14
CA GLU A 66 -4.81 -5.16 8.55
C GLU A 66 -5.26 -6.02 7.34
N ASP A 67 -5.74 -5.40 6.27
CA ASP A 67 -6.09 -6.08 5.02
C ASP A 67 -4.84 -6.73 4.39
N VAL A 68 -3.74 -5.98 4.26
CA VAL A 68 -2.46 -6.50 3.77
C VAL A 68 -1.98 -7.69 4.60
N ARG A 69 -2.08 -7.59 5.94
CA ARG A 69 -1.71 -8.71 6.82
C ARG A 69 -2.63 -9.91 6.63
N SER A 70 -3.93 -9.67 6.46
CA SER A 70 -4.92 -10.73 6.22
C SER A 70 -4.63 -11.49 4.93
N ILE A 71 -4.41 -10.77 3.83
CA ILE A 71 -4.08 -11.35 2.52
C ILE A 71 -2.76 -12.14 2.61
N SER A 72 -1.76 -11.62 3.32
CA SER A 72 -0.48 -12.31 3.54
C SER A 72 -0.65 -13.63 4.30
N ILE A 73 -1.55 -13.67 5.30
CA ILE A 73 -1.89 -14.90 6.02
C ILE A 73 -2.61 -15.87 5.09
N SER A 74 -3.60 -15.42 4.31
CA SER A 74 -4.28 -16.24 3.30
C SER A 74 -3.30 -16.83 2.30
N ALA A 75 -2.32 -16.05 1.82
CA ALA A 75 -1.28 -16.50 0.90
C ALA A 75 -0.41 -17.59 1.53
N LYS A 76 0.03 -17.38 2.78
CA LYS A 76 0.83 -18.37 3.53
C LYS A 76 0.07 -19.69 3.72
N GLU A 77 -1.22 -19.65 4.03
CA GLU A 77 -2.04 -20.86 4.17
C GLU A 77 -2.26 -21.54 2.81
N ALA A 78 -2.46 -20.78 1.73
CA ALA A 78 -2.51 -21.33 0.38
C ALA A 78 -1.21 -22.07 0.01
N MET A 79 -0.03 -21.50 0.33
CA MET A 79 1.27 -22.15 0.11
C MET A 79 1.37 -23.47 0.89
N LYS A 80 1.01 -23.48 2.18
CA LYS A 80 1.06 -24.70 3.01
C LYS A 80 0.17 -25.82 2.47
N ASN A 81 -0.96 -25.46 1.87
CA ASN A 81 -1.90 -26.39 1.28
C ASN A 81 -1.52 -26.82 -0.15
N GLY A 82 -0.38 -26.35 -0.68
CA GLY A 82 0.07 -26.65 -2.04
C GLY A 82 -0.63 -25.85 -3.14
N ASN A 83 -1.47 -24.86 -2.78
CA ASN A 83 -2.20 -24.00 -3.72
C ASN A 83 -1.32 -22.83 -4.18
N ILE A 84 -0.24 -23.13 -4.91
CA ILE A 84 0.80 -22.16 -5.26
C ILE A 84 0.26 -21.01 -6.12
N GLU A 85 -0.61 -21.30 -7.10
CA GLU A 85 -1.20 -20.27 -7.98
C GLU A 85 -2.03 -19.25 -7.19
N GLN A 86 -2.83 -19.73 -6.23
CA GLN A 86 -3.62 -18.84 -5.37
C GLN A 86 -2.70 -18.03 -4.44
N ALA A 87 -1.66 -18.64 -3.90
CA ALA A 87 -0.69 -17.94 -3.08
C ALA A 87 0.02 -16.83 -3.87
N GLU A 88 0.41 -17.09 -5.12
CA GLU A 88 1.04 -16.11 -6.00
C GLU A 88 0.10 -14.95 -6.30
N LYS A 89 -1.17 -15.22 -6.64
CA LYS A 89 -2.20 -14.17 -6.84
C LYS A 89 -2.35 -13.27 -5.60
N LEU A 90 -2.46 -13.86 -4.42
CA LEU A 90 -2.58 -13.11 -3.16
C LEU A 90 -1.31 -12.30 -2.86
N MET A 91 -0.12 -12.86 -3.13
CA MET A 91 1.14 -12.16 -2.94
C MET A 91 1.32 -11.00 -3.93
N ASN A 92 0.90 -11.16 -5.19
CA ASN A 92 0.89 -10.07 -6.17
C ASN A 92 -0.01 -8.92 -5.69
N GLN A 93 -1.15 -9.22 -5.09
CA GLN A 93 -2.01 -8.20 -4.51
C GLN A 93 -1.34 -7.46 -3.34
N VAL A 94 -0.66 -8.18 -2.44
CA VAL A 94 0.13 -7.57 -1.35
C VAL A 94 1.23 -6.67 -1.89
N ILE A 95 1.99 -7.14 -2.87
CA ILE A 95 3.11 -6.40 -3.48
C ILE A 95 2.60 -5.13 -4.15
N ASN A 96 1.53 -5.23 -4.95
CA ASN A 96 0.94 -4.07 -5.64
C ASN A 96 0.39 -3.05 -4.65
N SER A 97 -0.29 -3.50 -3.59
CA SER A 97 -0.84 -2.61 -2.57
C SER A 97 0.27 -1.89 -1.78
N MET A 98 1.32 -2.62 -1.39
CA MET A 98 2.48 -2.02 -0.72
C MET A 98 3.24 -1.05 -1.63
N GLY A 99 3.39 -1.37 -2.92
CA GLY A 99 4.00 -0.49 -3.92
C GLY A 99 3.23 0.83 -4.03
N ALA A 100 1.91 0.75 -4.20
CA ALA A 100 1.05 1.94 -4.25
C ALA A 100 1.15 2.79 -2.97
N PHE A 101 1.19 2.15 -1.79
CA PHE A 101 1.41 2.87 -0.53
C PHE A 101 2.74 3.60 -0.51
N ILE A 102 3.85 2.91 -0.85
CA ILE A 102 5.19 3.50 -0.85
C ILE A 102 5.25 4.70 -1.78
N ASP A 103 4.79 4.56 -3.03
CA ASP A 103 4.84 5.61 -4.02
C ASP A 103 3.95 6.81 -3.63
N ALA A 104 2.78 6.56 -3.04
CA ALA A 104 1.94 7.60 -2.48
C ALA A 104 2.63 8.34 -1.31
N GLN A 105 3.28 7.63 -0.39
CA GLN A 105 4.03 8.27 0.70
C GLN A 105 5.20 9.09 0.16
N LEU A 106 5.90 8.62 -0.88
CA LEU A 106 6.97 9.38 -1.53
C LEU A 106 6.43 10.68 -2.13
N ILE A 107 5.30 10.62 -2.85
CA ILE A 107 4.63 11.81 -3.40
C ILE A 107 4.22 12.77 -2.29
N LEU A 108 3.57 12.29 -1.24
CA LEU A 108 3.17 13.10 -0.08
C LEU A 108 4.37 13.67 0.68
N SER A 109 5.50 12.96 0.67
CA SER A 109 6.73 13.42 1.32
C SER A 109 7.48 14.50 0.55
N ASN A 110 7.16 14.74 -0.74
CA ASN A 110 7.79 15.76 -1.58
C ASN A 110 7.44 17.22 -1.18
N LEU A 111 6.89 17.42 0.01
CA LEU A 111 6.64 18.73 0.60
C LEU A 111 7.96 19.51 0.86
N PRO A 112 7.95 20.85 0.78
CA PRO A 112 9.14 21.68 1.02
C PRO A 112 9.75 21.40 2.40
N GLY A 113 11.03 21.02 2.42
CA GLY A 113 11.80 20.75 3.65
C GLY A 113 12.05 19.26 3.96
N ASN A 114 11.49 18.34 3.18
CA ASN A 114 11.75 16.90 3.29
C ASN A 114 12.81 16.43 2.29
N ILE A 115 13.55 15.37 2.64
CA ILE A 115 14.45 14.67 1.71
C ILE A 115 13.61 13.67 0.93
N SER A 116 13.46 13.91 -0.36
CA SER A 116 12.94 12.90 -1.28
C SER A 116 14.06 12.28 -2.09
N PHE A 117 14.05 10.94 -2.15
CA PHE A 117 14.94 10.17 -3.00
C PHE A 117 14.33 9.94 -4.41
N VAL A 118 13.02 10.11 -4.60
CA VAL A 118 12.34 9.91 -5.90
C VAL A 118 11.34 11.04 -6.17
N LYS A 119 11.46 11.69 -7.34
CA LYS A 119 10.51 12.73 -7.73
C LYS A 119 9.18 12.11 -8.16
N SER A 120 8.06 12.77 -7.87
CA SER A 120 6.72 12.35 -8.33
C SER A 120 6.69 12.09 -9.84
N LYS A 121 7.39 12.92 -10.62
CA LYS A 121 7.53 12.79 -12.07
C LYS A 121 8.18 11.48 -12.50
N ASP A 122 9.19 11.01 -11.76
CA ASP A 122 9.88 9.76 -12.05
C ASP A 122 8.98 8.55 -11.78
N ILE A 123 8.18 8.60 -10.71
CA ILE A 123 7.17 7.56 -10.39
C ILE A 123 6.15 7.43 -11.53
N ILE A 124 5.53 8.54 -11.95
CA ILE A 124 4.53 8.54 -13.03
C ILE A 124 5.16 8.06 -14.35
N LYS A 125 6.39 8.46 -14.65
CA LYS A 125 7.13 7.99 -15.83
C LYS A 125 7.34 6.48 -15.80
N SER A 126 7.70 5.91 -14.66
CA SER A 126 7.83 4.47 -14.49
C SER A 126 6.51 3.73 -14.69
N TYR A 127 5.37 4.29 -14.24
CA TYR A 127 4.05 3.70 -14.48
C TYR A 127 3.68 3.67 -15.96
N ILE A 128 3.90 4.78 -16.69
CA ILE A 128 3.66 4.83 -18.14
C ILE A 128 4.48 3.75 -18.87
N ALA A 129 5.78 3.65 -18.56
CA ALA A 129 6.66 2.65 -19.18
C ALA A 129 6.17 1.22 -18.92
N ARG A 130 5.77 0.91 -17.67
CA ARG A 130 5.22 -0.39 -17.30
C ARG A 130 3.90 -0.72 -17.99
N LEU A 131 3.01 0.25 -18.12
CA LEU A 131 1.76 0.06 -18.85
C LEU A 131 2.06 -0.22 -20.32
N GLN A 132 2.97 0.52 -20.95
CA GLN A 132 3.36 0.30 -22.34
C GLN A 132 3.95 -1.09 -22.59
N GLU A 133 4.75 -1.62 -21.64
CA GLU A 133 5.31 -2.98 -21.69
C GLU A 133 4.26 -4.09 -21.53
N ASN A 134 3.13 -3.82 -20.85
CA ASN A 134 2.14 -4.84 -20.54
C ASN A 134 1.11 -5.02 -21.66
N SER A 135 1.05 -6.21 -22.27
CA SER A 135 0.15 -6.53 -23.40
C SER A 135 -1.21 -7.11 -22.99
N GLU A 136 -1.51 -7.24 -21.69
CA GLU A 136 -2.70 -7.98 -21.21
C GLU A 136 -3.93 -7.12 -20.91
N VAL A 137 -3.79 -5.79 -20.84
CA VAL A 137 -4.92 -4.86 -20.58
C VAL A 137 -5.52 -4.40 -21.91
N SER A 138 -6.86 -4.29 -21.98
CA SER A 138 -7.60 -3.67 -23.09
C SER A 138 -6.93 -2.37 -23.56
N ASP A 139 -6.61 -2.28 -24.85
CA ASP A 139 -5.84 -1.16 -25.42
C ASP A 139 -6.49 0.21 -25.12
N SER A 140 -7.83 0.31 -25.12
CA SER A 140 -8.52 1.60 -24.94
C SER A 140 -8.50 2.17 -23.52
N GLU A 141 -8.67 1.34 -22.50
CA GLU A 141 -8.61 1.78 -21.08
C GLU A 141 -7.18 2.10 -20.67
N LYS A 142 -6.24 1.29 -21.17
CA LYS A 142 -4.81 1.49 -20.98
C LYS A 142 -4.34 2.78 -21.63
N ASP A 143 -4.73 3.06 -22.86
CA ASP A 143 -4.35 4.28 -23.58
C ASP A 143 -4.88 5.53 -22.88
N TYR A 144 -6.15 5.51 -22.44
CA TYR A 144 -6.73 6.60 -21.66
C TYR A 144 -5.94 6.86 -20.36
N LEU A 145 -5.58 5.82 -19.63
CA LEU A 145 -4.80 5.95 -18.40
C LEU A 145 -3.40 6.52 -18.67
N ILE A 146 -2.73 6.04 -19.73
CA ILE A 146 -1.41 6.54 -20.14
C ILE A 146 -1.48 8.02 -20.49
N ASP A 147 -2.49 8.45 -21.24
CA ASP A 147 -2.62 9.84 -21.65
C ASP A 147 -2.92 10.75 -20.46
N SER A 148 -3.81 10.33 -19.54
CA SER A 148 -4.03 11.03 -18.27
C SER A 148 -2.74 11.17 -17.44
N MET A 149 -1.93 10.12 -17.35
CA MET A 149 -0.64 10.16 -16.65
C MET A 149 0.36 11.11 -17.33
N LYS A 150 0.40 11.18 -18.66
CA LYS A 150 1.25 12.13 -19.40
C LYS A 150 0.82 13.58 -19.13
N GLU A 151 -0.47 13.86 -19.12
CA GLU A 151 -1.01 15.19 -18.79
C GLU A 151 -0.60 15.61 -17.38
N ILE A 152 -0.78 14.72 -16.39
CA ILE A 152 -0.33 14.94 -15.01
C ILE A 152 1.18 15.21 -14.98
N MET A 153 1.98 14.37 -15.63
CA MET A 153 3.44 14.50 -15.68
C MET A 153 3.92 15.83 -16.29
N ASN A 154 3.19 16.37 -17.27
CA ASN A 154 3.46 17.68 -17.88
C ASN A 154 3.07 18.85 -16.97
N SER A 155 2.14 18.63 -16.04
CA SER A 155 1.70 19.65 -15.07
C SER A 155 2.59 19.74 -13.82
N ILE A 156 3.40 18.71 -13.55
CA ILE A 156 4.36 18.67 -12.44
C ILE A 156 5.70 19.24 -12.90
N GLU A 157 6.15 20.35 -12.29
CA GLU A 157 7.47 20.97 -12.50
C GLU A 157 8.63 19.99 -12.28
#